data_AF-A0A6J2TI06-F1
#
_entry.id   AF-A0A6J2TI06-F1
#
_cell.length_a   1.000
_cell.length_b   1.000
_cell.length_c   1.000
_cell.angle_alpha   90.00
_cell.angle_beta   90.00
_cell.angle_gamma   90.00
#
_symmetry.space_group_name_H-M   'P 1'
#
loop_
_entity.id
_entity.type
_entity.pdbx_description
1 polymer ?
#
loop_
_entity_poly.entity_id
_entity_poly.type
_entity_poly.pdbx_seq_one_letter_code
_entity_poly.pdbx_strand_id
1 'polypeptide(L)'
;MGAKNSVEQPQQLEEAVRECEDLKTALGSLEKEHAEVVGQLELQRLELRRLEQQSQRSNENVVSVYDESVMCSICYEPWAISGNHQLVSLCCGHLFGDHCVRKALEKCKYCPQCRRRAAMRDIRPIHAHRVCAIDNSENQSRVGKRTLCSSIEPENSSSDESFKKPRLQDD
;
A
#
# COMPACT_ATOMS: atom_id res chain seq x y z
N MET A 1 14.65 -44.54 -75.04
CA MET A 1 13.62 -44.13 -74.07
C MET A 1 13.92 -42.70 -73.66
N GLY A 2 13.03 -41.80 -74.03
CA GLY A 2 13.29 -40.36 -74.10
C GLY A 2 13.45 -39.70 -72.74
N ALA A 3 14.53 -38.93 -72.63
CA ALA A 3 14.71 -37.91 -71.62
C ALA A 3 13.60 -36.86 -71.75
N LYS A 4 12.94 -36.54 -70.64
CA LYS A 4 12.22 -35.27 -70.46
C LYS A 4 12.74 -34.68 -69.17
N ASN A 5 13.93 -34.09 -69.28
CA ASN A 5 14.44 -33.15 -68.31
C ASN A 5 13.61 -31.87 -68.52
N SER A 6 12.66 -31.63 -67.63
CA SER A 6 11.81 -30.43 -67.66
C SER A 6 12.67 -29.24 -67.25
N VAL A 7 13.28 -28.61 -68.25
CA VAL A 7 13.93 -27.30 -68.10
C VAL A 7 12.82 -26.32 -67.70
N GLU A 8 12.84 -25.88 -66.44
CA GLU A 8 12.00 -24.78 -65.96
C GLU A 8 12.23 -23.57 -66.86
N GLN A 9 11.15 -22.98 -67.37
CA GLN A 9 11.23 -21.96 -68.41
C GLN A 9 11.90 -20.68 -67.85
N PRO A 10 12.87 -20.07 -68.56
CA PRO A 10 13.61 -18.89 -68.11
C PRO A 10 12.72 -17.72 -67.65
N GLN A 11 11.52 -17.59 -68.24
CA GLN A 11 10.56 -16.54 -67.91
C GLN A 11 9.93 -16.71 -66.52
N GLN A 12 9.68 -17.94 -66.07
CA GLN A 12 9.10 -18.21 -64.75
C GLN A 12 10.09 -17.90 -63.62
N LEU A 13 11.39 -18.13 -63.89
CA LEU A 13 12.46 -17.79 -62.96
C LEU A 13 12.62 -16.26 -62.82
N GLU A 14 12.52 -15.53 -63.93
CA GLU A 14 12.64 -14.06 -63.94
C GLU A 14 11.44 -13.37 -63.26
N GLU A 15 10.24 -13.92 -63.40
CA GLU A 15 9.04 -13.47 -62.68
C GLU A 15 9.15 -13.74 -61.18
N ALA A 16 9.60 -14.93 -60.77
CA ALA A 16 9.83 -15.27 -59.36
C ALA A 16 10.92 -14.41 -58.70
N VAL A 17 11.96 -14.02 -59.44
CA VAL A 17 12.99 -13.09 -58.94
C VAL A 17 12.40 -11.70 -58.71
N ARG A 18 11.56 -11.21 -59.61
CA ARG A 18 10.87 -9.92 -59.45
C ARG A 18 9.94 -9.92 -58.25
N GLU A 19 9.15 -10.97 -58.06
CA GLU A 19 8.30 -11.14 -56.86
C GLU A 19 9.14 -11.17 -55.58
N CYS A 20 10.31 -11.83 -55.58
CA CYS A 20 11.21 -11.83 -54.43
C CYS A 20 11.79 -10.44 -54.12
N GLU A 21 12.10 -9.64 -55.14
CA GLU A 21 12.57 -8.25 -54.98
C GLU A 21 11.46 -7.35 -54.42
N ASP A 22 10.22 -7.50 -54.91
CA ASP A 22 9.05 -6.79 -54.41
C ASP A 22 8.77 -7.14 -52.95
N LEU A 23 8.79 -8.44 -52.60
CA LEU A 23 8.63 -8.91 -51.22
C LEU A 23 9.74 -8.40 -50.29
N LYS A 24 10.98 -8.36 -50.76
CA LYS A 24 12.11 -7.82 -49.99
C LYS A 24 11.96 -6.33 -49.72
N THR A 25 11.46 -5.58 -50.70
CA THR A 25 11.16 -4.16 -50.57
C THR A 25 9.99 -3.92 -49.60
N ALA A 26 8.96 -4.75 -49.67
CA ALA A 26 7.84 -4.73 -48.73
C ALA A 26 8.29 -5.03 -47.30
N LEU A 27 9.12 -6.06 -47.10
CA LEU A 27 9.68 -6.42 -45.79
C LEU A 27 10.48 -5.27 -45.18
N GLY A 28 11.33 -4.60 -45.97
CA GLY A 28 12.08 -3.43 -45.50
C GLY A 28 11.18 -2.26 -45.11
N SER A 29 10.05 -2.08 -45.79
CA SER A 29 9.04 -1.07 -45.42
C SER A 29 8.37 -1.41 -44.09
N LEU A 30 7.96 -2.67 -43.92
CA LEU A 30 7.39 -3.20 -42.67
C LEU A 30 8.36 -3.12 -41.48
N GLU A 31 9.64 -3.43 -41.68
CA GLU A 31 10.67 -3.31 -40.64
C GLU A 31 10.84 -1.86 -40.18
N LYS A 32 10.76 -0.90 -41.12
CA LYS A 32 10.84 0.53 -40.82
C LYS A 32 9.62 1.01 -40.04
N GLU A 33 8.41 0.60 -40.45
CA GLU A 33 7.18 0.88 -39.72
C GLU A 33 7.21 0.28 -38.30
N HIS A 34 7.70 -0.96 -38.17
CA HIS A 34 7.86 -1.59 -36.86
C HIS A 34 8.85 -0.83 -35.97
N ALA A 35 9.99 -0.39 -36.52
CA ALA A 35 10.95 0.42 -35.78
C ALA A 35 10.35 1.75 -35.30
N GLU A 36 9.51 2.38 -36.12
CA GLU A 36 8.81 3.60 -35.75
C GLU A 36 7.80 3.38 -34.62
N VAL A 37 6.98 2.33 -34.71
CA VAL A 37 6.01 1.97 -33.66
C VAL A 37 6.71 1.62 -32.34
N VAL A 38 7.82 0.88 -32.41
CA VAL A 38 8.63 0.55 -31.23
C VAL A 38 9.19 1.83 -30.58
N GLY A 39 9.71 2.76 -31.38
CA GLY A 39 10.20 4.06 -30.88
C GLY A 39 9.09 4.88 -30.22
N GLN A 40 7.90 4.92 -30.82
CA GLN A 40 6.73 5.59 -30.22
C GLN A 40 6.32 4.94 -28.89
N LEU A 41 6.31 3.61 -28.81
CA LEU A 41 5.97 2.88 -27.59
C LEU A 41 6.97 3.12 -26.46
N GLU A 42 8.27 3.22 -26.76
CA GLU A 42 9.30 3.56 -25.78
C GLU A 42 9.11 4.97 -25.21
N LEU A 43 8.83 5.96 -26.07
CA LEU A 43 8.53 7.32 -25.63
C LEU A 43 7.29 7.36 -24.75
N GLN A 44 6.23 6.64 -25.11
CA GLN A 44 5.01 6.56 -24.31
C GLN A 44 5.26 5.92 -22.94
N ARG A 45 6.09 4.85 -22.87
CA ARG A 45 6.48 4.21 -21.60
C ARG A 45 7.29 5.13 -20.70
N LEU A 46 8.20 5.93 -21.27
CA LEU A 46 8.96 6.91 -20.52
C LEU A 46 8.06 8.00 -19.94
N GLU A 47 7.08 8.48 -20.71
CA GLU A 47 6.14 9.49 -20.23
C GLU A 47 5.22 8.93 -19.12
N LEU A 48 4.73 7.70 -19.27
CA LEU A 48 3.96 7.03 -18.21
C LEU A 48 4.76 6.95 -16.90
N ARG A 49 6.04 6.55 -16.96
CA ARG A 49 6.91 6.52 -15.77
C ARG A 49 7.06 7.91 -15.13
N ARG A 50 7.16 8.97 -15.93
CA ARG A 50 7.26 10.35 -15.45
C ARG A 50 5.97 10.78 -14.73
N LEU A 51 4.81 10.49 -15.31
CA LEU A 51 3.51 10.79 -14.73
C LEU A 51 3.29 10.02 -13.42
N GLU A 52 3.70 8.75 -13.35
CA GLU A 52 3.69 7.96 -12.11
C GLU A 52 4.57 8.58 -11.01
N GLN A 53 5.79 9.01 -11.34
CA GLN A 53 6.67 9.69 -10.39
C GLN A 53 6.09 11.03 -9.90
N GLN A 54 5.43 11.79 -10.79
CA GLN A 54 4.72 13.01 -10.41
C GLN A 54 3.50 12.72 -9.53
N SER A 55 2.76 11.64 -9.83
CA SER A 55 1.64 11.15 -9.02
C SER A 55 2.10 10.71 -7.64
N GLN A 56 3.21 9.99 -7.52
CA GLN A 56 3.79 9.59 -6.23
C GLN A 56 4.18 10.81 -5.38
N ARG A 57 4.81 11.83 -5.97
CA ARG A 57 5.15 13.08 -5.26
C ARG A 57 3.94 13.91 -4.87
N SER A 58 2.85 13.85 -5.63
CA SER A 58 1.61 14.53 -5.30
C SER A 58 0.76 13.72 -4.30
N ASN A 59 0.82 12.39 -4.32
CA ASN A 59 0.13 11.50 -3.38
C ASN A 59 0.70 11.52 -1.95
N GLU A 60 1.93 12.01 -1.74
CA GLU A 60 2.39 12.34 -0.38
C GLU A 60 1.59 13.51 0.23
N ASN A 61 0.86 14.28 -0.57
CA ASN A 61 0.06 15.43 -0.16
C ASN A 61 -1.45 15.28 -0.41
N VAL A 62 -1.89 14.23 -1.11
CA VAL A 62 -3.32 13.92 -1.28
C VAL A 62 -3.69 12.84 -0.27
N VAL A 63 -3.90 13.27 0.98
CA VAL A 63 -4.89 12.59 1.82
C VAL A 63 -6.20 12.71 1.06
N SER A 64 -6.71 11.60 0.49
CA SER A 64 -8.02 11.65 -0.14
C SER A 64 -9.01 12.11 0.95
N VAL A 65 -9.84 13.09 0.64
CA VAL A 65 -10.81 13.68 1.59
C VAL A 65 -11.83 12.63 2.09
N TYR A 66 -11.78 11.40 1.55
CA TYR A 66 -12.62 10.25 1.87
C TYR A 66 -11.85 9.09 2.50
N ASP A 67 -10.59 9.29 2.92
CA ASP A 67 -9.86 8.27 3.67
C ASP A 67 -10.46 8.18 5.09
N GLU A 68 -11.47 7.33 5.28
CA GLU A 68 -12.11 7.09 6.58
C GLU A 68 -11.09 6.70 7.67
N SER A 69 -9.90 6.22 7.27
CA SER A 69 -8.83 5.86 8.20
C SER A 69 -8.18 7.06 8.90
N VAL A 70 -8.43 8.29 8.45
CA VAL A 70 -7.95 9.54 9.08
C VAL A 70 -9.04 10.36 9.79
N MET A 71 -10.21 9.76 10.02
CA MET A 71 -11.41 10.47 10.46
C MET A 71 -11.82 10.11 11.89
N CYS A 72 -12.25 11.11 12.65
CA CYS A 72 -12.78 10.90 14.00
C CYS A 72 -14.12 10.18 13.97
N SER A 73 -14.20 9.01 14.61
CA SER A 73 -15.42 8.21 14.71
C SER A 73 -16.56 8.84 15.55
N ILE A 74 -16.32 10.00 16.18
CA ILE A 74 -17.33 10.74 16.96
C ILE A 74 -17.98 11.86 16.16
N CYS A 75 -17.20 12.68 15.46
CA CYS A 75 -17.69 13.84 14.71
C CYS A 75 -17.57 13.71 13.19
N TYR A 76 -16.89 12.67 12.70
CA TYR A 76 -16.62 12.43 11.28
C TYR A 76 -15.85 13.56 10.60
N GLU A 77 -14.95 14.22 11.33
CA GLU A 77 -14.00 15.20 10.80
C GLU A 77 -12.58 14.62 10.81
N PRO A 78 -11.68 15.06 9.89
CA PRO A 78 -10.29 14.63 9.89
C PRO A 78 -9.57 15.02 11.18
N TRP A 79 -8.71 14.14 11.70
CA TRP A 79 -7.85 14.50 12.83
C TRP A 79 -6.81 15.53 12.44
N ALA A 80 -6.50 16.43 13.38
CA ALA A 80 -5.38 17.35 13.24
C ALA A 80 -4.09 16.73 13.80
N ILE A 81 -2.93 17.19 13.30
CA ILE A 81 -1.62 16.86 13.90
C ILE A 81 -1.43 17.60 15.23
N SER A 82 -2.10 18.74 15.40
CA SER A 82 -2.01 19.59 16.59
C SER A 82 -3.33 20.31 16.87
N GLY A 83 -3.48 20.79 18.11
CA GLY A 83 -4.65 21.56 18.54
C GLY A 83 -5.75 20.70 19.16
N ASN A 84 -6.96 21.27 19.23
CA ASN A 84 -8.07 20.69 20.01
C ASN A 84 -8.60 19.37 19.42
N HIS A 85 -8.48 19.18 18.11
CA HIS A 85 -8.92 17.95 17.43
C HIS A 85 -7.74 17.05 17.05
N GLN A 86 -6.68 17.06 17.86
CA GLN A 86 -5.52 16.19 17.66
C GLN A 86 -5.87 14.70 17.82
N LEU A 87 -5.18 13.83 17.09
CA LEU A 87 -5.34 12.37 17.18
C LEU A 87 -4.92 11.85 18.55
N VAL A 88 -5.82 11.13 19.22
CA VAL A 88 -5.56 10.47 20.51
C VAL A 88 -6.07 9.04 20.50
N SER A 89 -5.46 8.21 21.36
CA SER A 89 -5.94 6.87 21.67
C SER A 89 -6.44 6.78 23.10
N LEU A 90 -7.41 5.91 23.34
CA LEU A 90 -7.73 5.42 24.69
C LEU A 90 -6.86 4.20 25.03
N CYS A 91 -6.77 3.83 26.31
CA CYS A 91 -6.13 2.58 26.76
C CYS A 91 -6.66 1.29 26.06
N CYS A 92 -7.83 1.36 25.43
CA CYS A 92 -8.38 0.25 24.64
C CYS A 92 -7.87 0.17 23.19
N GLY A 93 -7.08 1.13 22.72
CA GLY A 93 -6.50 1.19 21.38
C GLY A 93 -7.35 1.94 20.34
N HIS A 94 -8.59 2.31 20.66
CA HIS A 94 -9.45 3.06 19.75
C HIS A 94 -9.04 4.53 19.63
N LEU A 95 -9.22 5.10 18.43
CA LEU A 95 -8.73 6.41 18.03
C LEU A 95 -9.85 7.44 17.87
N PHE A 96 -9.59 8.65 18.33
CA PHE A 96 -10.54 9.77 18.34
C PHE A 96 -9.81 11.11 18.25
N GLY A 97 -10.55 12.21 18.01
CA GLY A 97 -10.05 13.56 18.27
C GLY A 97 -10.10 13.89 19.77
N ASP A 98 -9.07 14.57 20.30
CA ASP A 98 -8.90 14.87 21.73
C ASP A 98 -10.13 15.53 22.36
N HIS A 99 -10.60 16.65 21.78
CA HIS A 99 -11.80 17.35 22.26
C HIS A 99 -13.05 16.47 22.23
N CYS A 100 -13.20 15.64 21.21
CA CYS A 100 -14.36 14.78 21.04
C CYS A 100 -14.41 13.67 22.08
N VAL A 101 -13.28 12.99 22.34
CA VAL A 101 -13.25 11.94 23.35
C VAL A 101 -13.37 12.52 24.76
N ARG A 102 -12.80 13.70 25.04
CA ARG A 102 -13.00 14.39 26.32
C ARG A 102 -14.47 14.67 26.59
N LYS A 103 -15.17 15.31 25.64
CA LYS A 103 -16.63 15.55 25.74
C LYS A 103 -17.44 14.27 25.91
N ALA A 104 -17.05 13.19 25.25
CA ALA A 104 -17.70 11.89 25.42
C ALA A 104 -17.51 11.34 26.83
N LEU A 105 -16.28 11.42 27.37
CA LEU A 105 -15.93 10.94 28.71
C LEU A 105 -16.49 11.81 29.84
N GLU A 106 -16.83 13.07 29.59
CA GLU A 106 -17.60 13.88 30.54
C GLU A 106 -18.99 13.30 30.77
N LYS A 107 -19.65 12.84 29.70
CA LYS A 107 -21.00 12.26 29.74
C LYS A 107 -21.00 10.80 30.20
N CYS A 108 -20.10 9.98 29.66
CA CYS A 108 -20.08 8.54 29.86
C CYS A 108 -18.65 8.03 30.08
N LYS A 109 -18.37 7.29 31.17
CA LYS A 109 -17.03 6.78 31.49
C LYS A 109 -16.65 5.49 30.73
N TYR A 110 -16.98 5.44 29.44
CA TYR A 110 -16.77 4.29 28.56
C TYR A 110 -16.28 4.74 27.18
N CYS A 111 -15.50 3.89 26.50
CA CYS A 111 -15.10 4.09 25.12
C CYS A 111 -16.34 4.12 24.18
N PRO A 112 -16.47 5.12 23.28
CA PRO A 112 -17.58 5.19 22.33
C PRO A 112 -17.68 4.01 21.35
N GLN A 113 -16.55 3.35 21.03
CA GLN A 113 -16.51 2.24 20.08
C GLN A 113 -16.72 0.88 20.77
N CYS A 114 -15.90 0.54 21.76
CA CYS A 114 -15.91 -0.81 22.36
C CYS A 114 -16.54 -0.89 23.76
N ARG A 115 -17.01 0.24 24.32
CA ARG A 115 -17.65 0.33 25.65
C ARG A 115 -16.79 -0.13 26.83
N ARG A 116 -15.49 -0.33 26.65
CA ARG A 116 -14.55 -0.56 27.76
C ARG A 116 -14.49 0.68 28.66
N ARG A 117 -14.35 0.50 29.98
CA ARG A 117 -14.20 1.62 30.94
C ARG A 117 -13.03 2.52 30.50
N ALA A 118 -13.27 3.82 30.50
CA ALA A 118 -12.30 4.83 30.11
C ALA A 118 -12.47 6.10 30.95
N ALA A 119 -11.35 6.71 31.31
CA ALA A 119 -11.26 7.94 32.07
C ALA A 119 -10.36 8.96 31.35
N MET A 120 -10.40 10.23 31.77
CA MET A 120 -9.59 11.30 31.15
C MET A 120 -8.08 11.01 31.17
N ARG A 121 -7.61 10.30 32.20
CA ARG A 121 -6.21 9.85 32.32
C ARG A 121 -5.81 8.77 31.29
N ASP A 122 -6.79 8.12 30.67
CA ASP A 122 -6.55 7.05 29.69
C ASP A 122 -6.34 7.61 28.27
N ILE A 123 -6.49 8.92 28.09
CA ILE A 123 -6.29 9.62 26.82
C ILE A 123 -4.78 9.78 26.59
N ARG A 124 -4.29 9.27 25.46
CA ARG A 124 -2.88 9.36 25.05
C ARG A 124 -2.77 10.00 23.67
N PRO A 125 -2.13 11.17 23.53
CA PRO A 125 -1.91 11.79 22.22
C PRO A 125 -0.99 10.93 21.36
N ILE A 126 -1.33 10.83 20.08
CA ILE A 126 -0.55 10.11 19.07
C ILE A 126 0.10 11.13 18.14
N HIS A 127 1.43 11.20 18.19
CA HIS A 127 2.21 12.05 17.31
C HIS A 127 2.68 11.24 16.10
N ALA A 128 1.85 11.17 15.07
CA ALA A 128 2.16 10.49 13.82
C ALA A 128 1.89 11.42 12.63
N HIS A 129 2.71 11.30 11.58
CA HIS A 129 2.49 12.05 10.34
C HIS A 129 1.32 11.47 9.53
N ARG A 130 1.19 10.13 9.52
CA ARG A 130 0.06 9.41 8.91
C ARG A 130 -0.19 8.11 9.67
N VAL A 131 -1.45 7.79 9.91
CA VAL A 131 -1.88 6.48 10.45
C VAL A 131 -2.70 5.80 9.37
N CYS A 132 -2.25 4.63 8.91
CA CYS A 132 -2.97 3.81 7.97
C CYS A 132 -2.97 2.36 8.46
N ALA A 133 -4.12 1.69 8.31
CA ALA A 133 -4.21 0.26 8.53
C ALA A 133 -3.90 -0.44 7.21
N ILE A 134 -2.90 -1.32 7.22
CA ILE A 134 -2.62 -2.21 6.10
C ILE A 134 -3.32 -3.54 6.40
N ASP A 135 -4.30 -3.90 5.58
CA ASP A 135 -4.91 -5.23 5.67
C ASP A 135 -3.89 -6.29 5.20
N ASN A 136 -3.37 -7.04 6.16
CA ASN A 136 -2.38 -8.09 5.92
C ASN A 136 -3.00 -9.50 6.02
N SER A 137 -4.32 -9.61 5.88
CA SER A 137 -5.06 -10.88 6.07
C SER A 137 -4.57 -12.00 5.14
N GLU A 138 -4.24 -11.69 3.89
CA GLU A 138 -3.74 -12.67 2.91
C GLU A 138 -2.38 -13.26 3.33
N ASN A 139 -1.49 -12.43 3.88
CA ASN A 139 -0.15 -12.86 4.30
C ASN A 139 -0.17 -13.73 5.55
N GLN A 140 -1.21 -13.68 6.39
CA GLN A 140 -1.32 -14.53 7.59
C GLN A 140 -1.50 -16.01 7.23
N SER A 141 -2.15 -16.33 6.10
CA SER A 141 -2.32 -17.71 5.62
C SER A 141 -0.99 -18.42 5.29
N ARG A 142 0.08 -17.65 5.05
CA ARG A 142 1.43 -18.18 4.72
C ARG A 142 2.35 -18.29 5.95
N VAL A 143 1.95 -17.80 7.13
CA VAL A 143 2.78 -17.81 8.36
C VAL A 143 2.40 -18.97 9.31
N GLY A 144 1.84 -20.06 8.79
CA GLY A 144 1.55 -21.27 9.57
C GLY A 144 2.77 -22.07 10.05
N LYS A 145 4.01 -21.66 9.75
CA LYS A 145 5.25 -22.32 10.23
C LYS A 145 6.42 -21.34 10.34
N ARG A 146 6.40 -20.42 11.30
CA ARG A 146 7.63 -19.78 11.78
C ARG A 146 7.69 -19.92 13.30
N THR A 147 8.37 -21.00 13.70
CA THR A 147 9.14 -21.16 14.93
C THR A 147 8.70 -20.29 16.11
N LEU A 148 8.02 -20.95 17.04
CA LEU A 148 8.03 -20.64 18.46
C LEU A 148 9.45 -20.16 18.84
N CYS A 149 9.57 -18.94 19.38
CA CYS A 149 10.81 -18.49 20.01
C CYS A 149 11.05 -19.36 21.25
N SER A 150 11.67 -20.52 21.04
CA SER A 150 12.13 -21.44 22.07
C SER A 150 13.55 -21.02 22.46
N SER A 151 13.69 -19.93 23.22
CA SER A 151 14.86 -19.61 24.07
C SER A 151 14.67 -18.26 24.77
N ILE A 152 13.72 -18.18 25.70
CA ILE A 152 13.90 -17.43 26.95
C ILE A 152 13.18 -18.28 28.00
N GLU A 153 13.96 -19.03 28.80
CA GLU A 153 13.43 -19.77 29.93
C GLU A 153 12.93 -18.77 30.99
N PRO A 154 11.67 -18.90 31.47
CA PRO A 154 11.28 -18.21 32.69
C PRO A 154 11.79 -19.03 33.87
N GLU A 155 12.92 -18.62 34.46
CA GLU A 155 13.29 -19.10 35.79
C GLU A 155 12.28 -18.56 36.81
N ASN A 156 11.39 -19.46 37.23
CA ASN A 156 10.62 -19.32 38.46
C ASN A 156 11.59 -19.39 39.65
N SER A 157 11.69 -18.31 40.42
CA SER A 157 12.01 -18.39 41.84
C SER A 157 10.90 -17.69 42.62
N SER A 158 10.01 -18.52 43.17
CA SER A 158 9.11 -18.16 44.25
C SER A 158 9.90 -17.68 45.47
N SER A 159 9.71 -16.44 45.86
CA SER A 159 9.79 -16.05 47.27
C SER A 159 8.95 -14.78 47.47
N ASP A 160 7.92 -14.96 48.29
CA ASP A 160 7.22 -13.93 49.05
C ASP A 160 8.12 -12.75 49.42
N GLU A 161 7.63 -11.53 49.18
CA GLU A 161 7.89 -10.36 50.03
C GLU A 161 6.97 -9.19 49.60
N SER A 162 5.81 -9.12 50.25
CA SER A 162 5.38 -7.94 51.01
C SER A 162 5.67 -6.52 50.47
N PHE A 163 5.26 -6.14 49.26
CA PHE A 163 5.33 -4.71 48.88
C PHE A 163 4.15 -3.90 49.48
N LYS A 164 4.39 -3.38 50.69
CA LYS A 164 3.54 -2.39 51.39
C LYS A 164 3.22 -1.20 50.49
N LYS A 165 1.93 -0.90 50.33
CA LYS A 165 1.43 0.41 49.85
C LYS A 165 1.90 1.51 50.81
N PRO A 166 2.52 2.61 50.34
CA PRO A 166 2.58 3.82 51.15
C PRO A 166 1.20 4.49 51.13
N ARG A 167 0.62 4.65 52.33
CA ARG A 167 -0.40 5.68 52.59
C ARG A 167 0.30 7.03 52.47
N LEU A 168 -0.16 7.89 51.57
CA LEU A 168 0.05 9.32 51.72
C LEU A 168 -1.15 9.83 52.52
N GLN A 169 -0.87 10.32 53.73
CA GLN A 169 -1.82 11.08 54.54
C GLN A 169 -1.84 12.52 54.02
N ASP A 170 -3.03 13.07 54.03
CA ASP A 170 -3.34 14.48 53.82
C ASP A 170 -2.72 15.33 54.95
N ASP A 171 -2.13 16.46 54.56
CA ASP A 171 -2.00 17.69 55.37
C ASP A 171 -2.43 18.87 54.48
#